data_AF-A0A382XVZ7-F1
#
_entry.id   AF-A0A382XVZ7-F1
#
_cell.length_a   1.000
_cell.length_b   1.000
_cell.length_c   1.000
_cell.angle_alpha   90.00
_cell.angle_beta   90.00
_cell.angle_gamma   90.00
#
_symmetry.space_group_name_H-M   'P 1'
#
loop_
_entity.id
_entity.type
_entity.pdbx_description
1 polymer ?
#
loop_
_entity_poly.entity_id
_entity_poly.type
_entity_poly.pdbx_seq_one_letter_code
_entity_poly.pdbx_strand_id
1 'polypeptide(L)'
;MIIIYPDNNLSGFPVTEFNHMDRERKKYLRGILFRHLDGIALCSTISTLHNKGVTEHILDNPSFNIQQLTNEFECNVGYLNVSLRLMASQGWLERNIVQDGENIEFQLTDTGQEFLSLAYHYNPFYQFIPILINLDRNLFDPNAMSAQDDFQNLLDNLESLNTKYKSPNTSGWEICRHLEGILIGPILVALGMNEYFLENIEDNRDINDKTISDKFP
;
A
#
# COMPACT_ATOMS: atom_id res chain seq x y z
N MET A 1 1.83 -1.85 -23.64
CA MET A 1 2.92 -2.10 -22.66
C MET A 1 3.03 -0.88 -21.76
N ILE A 2 2.75 -1.01 -20.46
CA ILE A 2 3.06 0.07 -19.50
C ILE A 2 4.58 0.21 -19.48
N ILE A 3 5.08 1.32 -20.03
CA ILE A 3 6.51 1.61 -20.04
C ILE A 3 6.87 2.07 -18.63
N ILE A 4 7.23 1.12 -17.79
CA ILE A 4 7.94 1.42 -16.54
C ILE A 4 9.31 1.91 -16.98
N TYR A 5 9.51 3.23 -17.05
CA TYR A 5 10.83 3.77 -17.31
C TYR A 5 11.77 3.27 -16.21
N PRO A 6 12.85 2.54 -16.57
CA PRO A 6 13.82 2.14 -15.56
C PRO A 6 14.44 3.40 -14.98
N ASP A 7 14.29 3.58 -13.67
CA ASP A 7 15.14 4.49 -12.92
C ASP A 7 16.59 4.04 -13.17
N ASN A 8 17.39 4.90 -13.80
CA ASN A 8 18.76 4.61 -14.27
C ASN A 8 19.76 4.32 -13.12
N ASN A 9 19.28 4.12 -11.89
CA ASN A 9 20.06 3.77 -10.71
C ASN A 9 20.10 2.26 -10.40
N LEU A 10 19.48 1.40 -11.21
CA LEU A 10 19.49 -0.06 -11.00
C LEU A 10 20.17 -0.88 -12.12
N SER A 11 20.89 -0.23 -13.05
CA SER A 11 21.68 -0.96 -14.03
C SER A 11 22.98 -1.51 -13.41
N GLY A 12 22.95 -2.79 -13.02
CA GLY A 12 24.16 -3.58 -12.80
C GLY A 12 24.28 -4.19 -11.41
N PHE A 13 23.49 -5.22 -11.11
CA PHE A 13 23.78 -6.14 -10.02
C PHE A 13 23.97 -7.55 -10.58
N PRO A 14 25.21 -8.05 -10.68
CA PRO A 14 25.44 -9.43 -11.06
C PRO A 14 24.85 -10.37 -10.00
N VAL A 15 24.17 -11.43 -10.44
CA VAL A 15 23.47 -12.46 -9.65
C VAL A 15 24.31 -13.02 -8.49
N THR A 16 25.64 -12.92 -8.57
CA THR A 16 26.60 -13.33 -7.54
C THR A 16 26.57 -12.49 -6.26
N GLU A 17 26.14 -11.22 -6.31
CA GLU A 17 26.06 -10.36 -5.11
C GLU A 17 24.82 -10.62 -4.23
N PHE A 18 23.77 -11.24 -4.78
CA PHE A 18 22.60 -11.64 -4.01
C PHE A 18 22.95 -12.64 -2.89
N ASN A 19 24.00 -13.44 -3.10
CA ASN A 19 24.46 -14.45 -2.13
C ASN A 19 25.19 -13.87 -0.90
N HIS A 20 25.56 -12.59 -0.90
CA HIS A 20 26.20 -11.93 0.25
C HIS A 20 25.50 -10.63 0.65
N MET A 21 24.16 -10.63 0.69
CA MET A 21 23.44 -9.51 1.28
C MET A 21 23.62 -9.51 2.82
N ASP A 22 24.24 -8.44 3.34
CA ASP A 22 24.48 -8.24 4.78
C ASP A 22 23.16 -8.26 5.59
N ARG A 23 23.27 -8.67 6.86
CA ARG A 23 22.16 -8.87 7.78
C ARG A 23 21.31 -7.61 7.94
N GLU A 24 21.94 -6.43 8.01
CA GLU A 24 21.21 -5.17 8.19
C GLU A 24 20.41 -4.80 6.93
N ARG A 25 20.99 -5.02 5.74
CA ARG A 25 20.27 -4.83 4.48
C ARG A 25 19.07 -5.77 4.35
N LYS A 26 19.21 -7.05 4.73
CA LYS A 26 18.09 -8.02 4.77
C LYS A 26 16.98 -7.56 5.70
N LYS A 27 17.33 -7.05 6.88
CA LYS A 27 16.37 -6.54 7.88
C LYS A 27 15.63 -5.32 7.34
N TYR A 28 16.36 -4.37 6.74
CA TYR A 28 15.77 -3.17 6.13
C TYR A 28 14.77 -3.52 5.02
N LEU A 29 15.17 -4.34 4.04
CA LEU A 29 14.29 -4.73 2.93
C LEU A 29 13.05 -5.49 3.40
N ARG A 30 13.21 -6.35 4.41
CA ARG A 30 12.06 -7.04 5.03
C ARG A 30 11.09 -6.06 5.70
N GLY A 31 11.60 -5.02 6.34
CA GLY A 31 10.76 -3.96 6.89
C GLY A 31 9.98 -3.20 5.82
N ILE A 32 10.58 -2.95 4.65
CA ILE A 32 9.88 -2.36 3.51
C ILE A 32 8.77 -3.30 3.00
N LEU A 33 9.10 -4.59 2.82
CA LEU A 33 8.15 -5.60 2.37
C LEU A 33 6.93 -5.71 3.30
N PHE A 34 7.13 -5.67 4.62
CA PHE A 34 5.99 -5.71 5.55
C PHE A 34 5.13 -4.46 5.47
N ARG A 35 5.72 -3.26 5.38
CA ARG A 35 4.94 -2.03 5.13
C ARG A 35 4.15 -2.07 3.82
N HIS A 36 4.73 -2.66 2.76
CA HIS A 36 3.98 -2.88 1.52
C HIS A 36 2.74 -3.77 1.77
N LEU A 37 2.88 -4.85 2.54
CA LEU A 37 1.77 -5.73 2.92
C LEU A 37 0.74 -5.02 3.83
N ASP A 38 1.19 -4.20 4.79
CA ASP A 38 0.32 -3.40 5.64
C ASP A 38 -0.54 -2.46 4.80
N GLY A 39 0.05 -1.82 3.78
CA GLY A 39 -0.68 -0.95 2.85
C GLY A 39 -1.86 -1.63 2.16
N ILE A 40 -1.73 -2.90 1.78
CA ILE A 40 -2.81 -3.69 1.16
C ILE A 40 -4.02 -3.81 2.09
N ALA A 41 -3.80 -4.01 3.39
CA ALA A 41 -4.87 -4.13 4.38
C ALA A 41 -5.43 -2.74 4.79
N LEU A 42 -4.57 -1.73 4.87
CA LEU A 42 -4.92 -0.43 5.41
C LEU A 42 -5.59 0.49 4.39
N CYS A 43 -5.20 0.45 3.11
CA CYS A 43 -5.59 1.47 2.14
C CYS A 43 -7.11 1.69 2.05
N SER A 44 -7.87 0.62 1.81
CA SER A 44 -9.33 0.70 1.73
C SER A 44 -9.95 1.05 3.08
N THR A 45 -9.41 0.50 4.17
CA THR A 45 -9.88 0.74 5.53
C THR A 45 -9.77 2.22 5.90
N ILE A 46 -8.58 2.80 5.76
CA ILE A 46 -8.30 4.19 6.14
C ILE A 46 -8.99 5.17 5.21
N SER A 47 -8.97 4.91 3.89
CA SER A 47 -9.71 5.74 2.95
C SER A 47 -11.22 5.74 3.24
N THR A 48 -11.81 4.58 3.58
CA THR A 48 -13.23 4.51 3.92
C THR A 48 -13.56 5.27 5.20
N LEU A 49 -12.76 5.12 6.26
CA LEU A 49 -12.94 5.84 7.50
C LEU A 49 -12.82 7.36 7.29
N HIS A 50 -11.83 7.79 6.52
CA HIS A 50 -11.61 9.19 6.18
C HIS A 50 -12.75 9.79 5.36
N ASN A 51 -13.18 9.09 4.30
CA ASN A 51 -14.31 9.53 3.47
C ASN A 51 -15.64 9.60 4.24
N LYS A 52 -15.74 8.92 5.37
CA LYS A 52 -16.89 8.96 6.27
C LYS A 52 -16.76 9.99 7.39
N GLY A 53 -15.64 10.70 7.50
CA GLY A 53 -15.39 11.68 8.56
C GLY A 53 -14.96 11.06 9.90
N VAL A 54 -14.71 9.76 9.95
CA VAL A 54 -14.36 9.05 11.19
C VAL A 54 -12.96 9.45 11.65
N THR A 55 -12.02 9.63 10.73
CA THR A 55 -10.64 10.01 11.08
C THR A 55 -10.57 11.40 11.70
N GLU A 56 -11.36 12.33 11.20
CA GLU A 56 -11.51 13.70 11.70
C GLU A 56 -12.13 13.68 13.09
N HIS A 57 -13.19 12.89 13.28
CA HIS A 57 -13.82 12.75 14.59
C HIS A 57 -12.86 12.16 15.64
N ILE A 58 -12.02 11.19 15.27
CA ILE A 58 -11.00 10.63 16.16
C ILE A 58 -9.91 11.67 16.49
N LEU A 59 -9.52 12.51 15.52
CA LEU A 59 -8.58 13.61 15.77
C LEU A 59 -9.15 14.65 16.75
N ASP A 60 -10.44 14.95 16.64
CA ASP A 60 -11.15 15.88 17.52
C ASP A 60 -11.48 15.27 18.89
N ASN A 61 -11.65 13.94 18.95
CA ASN A 61 -11.97 13.17 20.15
C ASN A 61 -10.97 12.02 20.34
N PRO A 62 -9.74 12.30 20.84
CA PRO A 62 -8.67 11.33 20.91
C PRO A 62 -8.96 10.11 21.80
N SER A 63 -9.93 10.20 22.71
CA SER A 63 -10.36 9.10 23.57
C SER A 63 -11.81 8.77 23.28
N PHE A 64 -12.09 7.50 22.95
CA PHE A 64 -13.41 7.05 22.55
C PHE A 64 -13.62 5.57 22.82
N ASN A 65 -14.87 5.14 22.86
CA ASN A 65 -15.26 3.73 22.79
C ASN A 65 -15.92 3.41 21.45
N ILE A 66 -16.02 2.12 21.12
CA ILE A 66 -16.57 1.70 19.83
C ILE A 66 -18.05 2.07 19.67
N GLN A 67 -18.83 2.07 20.76
CA GLN A 67 -20.25 2.39 20.73
C GLN A 67 -20.51 3.85 20.35
N GLN A 68 -19.66 4.78 20.80
CA GLN A 68 -19.72 6.20 20.41
C GLN A 68 -19.60 6.35 18.89
N LEU A 69 -18.60 5.72 18.28
CA LEU A 69 -18.41 5.76 16.83
C LEU A 69 -19.54 5.08 16.06
N THR A 70 -20.05 3.94 16.53
CA THR A 70 -21.15 3.26 15.82
C THR A 70 -22.46 4.04 15.88
N ASN A 71 -22.71 4.77 16.97
CA ASN A 71 -23.90 5.60 17.11
C ASN A 71 -23.81 6.87 16.23
N GLU A 72 -22.62 7.49 16.15
CA GLU A 72 -22.40 8.71 15.36
C GLU A 72 -22.40 8.44 13.84
N PHE A 73 -21.76 7.34 13.41
CA PHE A 73 -21.51 7.08 11.98
C PHE A 73 -22.36 5.95 11.38
N GLU A 74 -23.31 5.39 12.15
CA GLU A 74 -24.17 4.26 11.75
C GLU A 74 -23.36 3.06 11.21
N CYS A 75 -22.18 2.82 11.78
CA CYS A 75 -21.24 1.78 11.33
C CYS A 75 -21.65 0.37 11.79
N ASN A 76 -21.31 -0.65 10.99
CA ASN A 76 -21.33 -2.03 11.46
C ASN A 76 -20.25 -2.24 12.53
N VAL A 77 -20.67 -2.56 13.76
CA VAL A 77 -19.78 -2.82 14.92
C VAL A 77 -18.64 -3.78 14.60
N GLY A 78 -18.94 -4.88 13.90
CA GLY A 78 -17.95 -5.93 13.61
C GLY A 78 -16.84 -5.42 12.70
N TYR A 79 -17.19 -4.78 11.58
CA TYR A 79 -16.20 -4.20 10.66
C TYR A 79 -15.44 -3.05 11.31
N LEU A 80 -16.12 -2.16 12.04
CA LEU A 80 -15.45 -1.06 12.75
C LEU A 80 -14.43 -1.59 13.76
N ASN A 81 -14.77 -2.64 14.52
CA ASN A 81 -13.83 -3.25 15.47
C ASN A 81 -12.59 -3.81 14.77
N VAL A 82 -12.76 -4.44 13.60
CA VAL A 82 -11.63 -4.91 12.78
C VAL A 82 -10.77 -3.73 12.32
N SER A 83 -11.38 -2.65 11.83
CA SER A 83 -10.66 -1.45 11.37
C SER A 83 -9.88 -0.78 12.51
N LEU A 84 -10.49 -0.58 13.67
CA LEU A 84 -9.83 -0.01 14.84
C LEU A 84 -8.72 -0.93 15.37
N ARG A 85 -8.90 -2.25 15.28
CA ARG A 85 -7.85 -3.21 15.63
C ARG A 85 -6.67 -3.14 14.66
N LEU A 86 -6.90 -2.95 13.36
CA LEU A 86 -5.83 -2.72 12.39
C LEU A 86 -5.03 -1.47 12.76
N MET A 87 -5.71 -0.35 13.03
CA MET A 87 -5.06 0.89 13.49
C MET A 87 -4.27 0.69 14.78
N ALA A 88 -4.81 -0.06 15.74
CA ALA A 88 -4.10 -0.39 16.98
C ALA A 88 -2.86 -1.27 16.73
N SER A 89 -2.94 -2.23 15.81
CA SER A 89 -1.78 -3.07 15.42
C SER A 89 -0.66 -2.27 14.74
N GLN A 90 -0.98 -1.13 14.12
CA GLN A 90 -0.01 -0.19 13.58
C GLN A 90 0.52 0.80 14.64
N GLY A 91 0.04 0.73 15.88
CA GLY A 91 0.40 1.66 16.96
C GLY A 91 -0.26 3.04 16.83
N TRP A 92 -1.27 3.20 15.96
CA TRP A 92 -1.99 4.47 15.81
C TRP A 92 -3.03 4.67 16.92
N LEU A 93 -3.52 3.58 17.48
CA LEU A 93 -4.41 3.57 18.64
C LEU A 93 -3.84 2.66 19.73
N GLU A 94 -3.96 3.08 20.98
CA GLU A 94 -3.89 2.17 22.12
C GLU A 94 -5.29 1.59 22.38
N ARG A 95 -5.35 0.28 22.64
CA ARG A 95 -6.61 -0.44 22.88
C ARG A 95 -6.64 -1.00 24.30
N ASN A 96 -7.57 -0.52 25.11
CA ASN A 96 -7.77 -0.95 26.50
C ASN A 96 -9.07 -1.76 26.61
N ILE A 97 -8.98 -2.96 27.18
CA ILE A 97 -10.15 -3.81 27.45
C ILE A 97 -10.54 -3.61 28.91
N VAL A 98 -11.65 -2.89 29.15
CA VAL A 98 -12.07 -2.50 30.50
C VAL A 98 -12.87 -3.63 31.18
N GLN A 99 -13.66 -4.38 30.40
CA GLN A 99 -14.47 -5.51 30.88
C GLN A 99 -14.57 -6.54 29.76
N ASP A 100 -14.44 -7.84 30.09
CA ASP A 100 -14.37 -9.02 29.20
C ASP A 100 -15.07 -8.87 27.83
N GLY A 101 -14.42 -8.15 26.91
CA GLY A 101 -14.84 -7.99 25.52
C GLY A 101 -15.98 -7.01 25.22
N GLU A 102 -16.67 -6.43 26.21
CA GLU A 102 -17.87 -5.59 25.97
C GLU A 102 -17.56 -4.08 25.91
N ASN A 103 -16.64 -3.60 26.74
CA ASN A 103 -16.20 -2.20 26.78
C ASN A 103 -14.74 -2.10 26.35
N ILE A 104 -14.54 -1.74 25.07
CA ILE A 104 -13.22 -1.48 24.49
C ILE A 104 -13.06 0.02 24.35
N GLU A 105 -12.07 0.56 25.04
CA GLU A 105 -11.67 1.94 24.94
C GLU A 105 -10.45 2.05 24.03
N PHE A 106 -10.44 3.11 23.22
CA PHE A 106 -9.34 3.44 22.34
C PHE A 106 -8.81 4.83 22.68
N GLN A 107 -7.50 4.97 22.56
CA GLN A 107 -6.80 6.23 22.73
C GLN A 107 -5.92 6.46 21.50
N LEU A 108 -6.07 7.62 20.86
CA LEU A 108 -5.20 8.06 19.77
C LEU A 108 -3.80 8.34 20.31
N THR A 109 -2.79 7.82 19.64
CA THR A 109 -1.37 8.06 19.95
C THR A 109 -0.83 9.25 19.16
N ASP A 110 0.32 9.80 19.56
CA ASP A 110 1.00 10.88 18.80
C ASP A 110 1.29 10.43 17.36
N THR A 111 1.79 9.19 17.20
CA THR A 111 2.00 8.57 15.89
C THR A 111 0.68 8.48 15.11
N GLY A 112 -0.39 8.01 15.76
CA GLY A 112 -1.71 7.92 15.13
C GLY A 112 -2.24 9.28 14.68
N GLN A 113 -2.02 10.34 15.45
CA GLN A 113 -2.39 11.70 15.07
C GLN A 113 -1.71 12.13 13.77
N GLU A 114 -0.40 11.87 13.63
CA GLU A 114 0.33 12.14 12.39
C GLU A 114 -0.25 11.34 11.21
N PHE A 115 -0.48 10.04 11.37
CA PHE A 115 -1.02 9.20 10.30
C PHE A 115 -2.44 9.61 9.89
N LEU A 116 -3.33 9.87 10.85
CA LEU A 116 -4.71 10.28 10.56
C LEU A 116 -4.77 11.65 9.89
N SER A 117 -3.87 12.58 10.23
CA SER A 117 -3.76 13.87 9.54
C SER A 117 -3.38 13.74 8.05
N LEU A 118 -2.87 12.58 7.65
CA LEU A 118 -2.43 12.23 6.30
C LEU A 118 -3.32 11.17 5.63
N ALA A 119 -4.44 10.79 6.25
CA ALA A 119 -5.32 9.72 5.77
C ALA A 119 -5.88 9.96 4.36
N TYR A 120 -6.05 11.23 3.97
CA TYR A 120 -6.52 11.61 2.64
C TYR A 120 -5.63 11.13 1.49
N HIS A 121 -4.35 10.84 1.74
CA HIS A 121 -3.43 10.31 0.70
C HIS A 121 -3.81 8.91 0.24
N TYR A 122 -4.56 8.14 1.02
CA TYR A 122 -5.05 6.83 0.60
C TYR A 122 -6.18 6.91 -0.44
N ASN A 123 -6.89 8.04 -0.53
CA ASN A 123 -8.09 8.16 -1.36
C ASN A 123 -7.86 7.90 -2.85
N PRO A 124 -6.86 8.53 -3.51
CA PRO A 124 -6.60 8.24 -4.92
C PRO A 124 -6.39 6.74 -5.12
N PHE A 125 -5.46 6.13 -4.37
CA PHE A 125 -5.11 4.73 -4.51
C PHE A 125 -6.29 3.77 -4.23
N TYR A 126 -7.14 4.10 -3.26
CA TYR A 126 -8.38 3.37 -3.01
C TYR A 126 -9.33 3.36 -4.22
N GLN A 127 -9.52 4.52 -4.88
CA GLN A 127 -10.38 4.63 -6.05
C GLN A 127 -9.90 3.79 -7.24
N PHE A 128 -8.59 3.52 -7.32
CA PHE A 128 -8.00 2.70 -8.38
C PHE A 128 -7.94 1.20 -8.07
N ILE A 129 -8.29 0.75 -6.86
CA ILE A 129 -8.30 -0.69 -6.50
C ILE A 129 -9.06 -1.56 -7.52
N PRO A 130 -10.25 -1.18 -8.05
CA PRO A 130 -10.95 -1.99 -9.04
C PRO A 130 -10.14 -2.23 -10.33
N ILE A 131 -9.35 -1.24 -10.76
CA ILE A 131 -8.47 -1.35 -11.92
C ILE A 131 -7.28 -2.26 -11.58
N LEU A 132 -6.67 -2.07 -10.40
CA LEU A 132 -5.54 -2.86 -9.92
C LEU A 132 -5.87 -4.35 -9.79
N ILE A 133 -7.10 -4.70 -9.38
CA ILE A 133 -7.54 -6.11 -9.29
C ILE A 133 -7.56 -6.80 -10.66
N ASN A 134 -7.78 -6.06 -11.75
CA ASN A 134 -7.81 -6.57 -13.12
C ASN A 134 -6.50 -6.33 -13.88
N LEU A 135 -5.42 -6.02 -13.15
CA LEU A 135 -4.15 -5.64 -13.77
C LEU A 135 -3.51 -6.81 -14.54
N ASP A 136 -3.72 -8.05 -14.12
CA ASP A 136 -3.30 -9.26 -14.85
C ASP A 136 -3.82 -9.29 -16.30
N ARG A 137 -5.03 -8.76 -16.53
CA ARG A 137 -5.65 -8.67 -17.86
C ARG A 137 -5.21 -7.41 -18.60
N ASN A 138 -5.11 -6.30 -17.90
CA ASN A 138 -4.94 -4.98 -18.52
C ASN A 138 -3.47 -4.62 -18.78
N LEU A 139 -2.52 -5.13 -17.98
CA LEU A 139 -1.10 -4.72 -18.02
C LEU A 139 -0.45 -4.97 -19.38
N PHE A 140 -0.87 -6.06 -20.05
CA PHE A 140 -0.34 -6.49 -21.34
C PHE A 140 -1.34 -6.34 -22.49
N ASP A 141 -2.52 -5.75 -22.24
CA ASP A 141 -3.50 -5.47 -23.31
C ASP A 141 -3.21 -4.09 -23.92
N PRO A 142 -2.80 -4.01 -25.20
CA PRO A 142 -2.56 -2.74 -25.88
C PRO A 142 -3.83 -1.90 -26.04
N ASN A 143 -5.02 -2.50 -25.93
CA ASN A 143 -6.29 -1.80 -26.05
C ASN A 143 -6.79 -1.20 -24.72
N ALA A 144 -6.12 -1.47 -23.60
CA ALA A 144 -6.49 -0.98 -22.27
C ALA A 144 -6.02 0.48 -22.01
N MET A 145 -6.16 1.38 -22.98
CA MET A 145 -5.62 2.75 -22.93
C MET A 145 -6.06 3.54 -21.70
N SER A 146 -7.34 3.48 -21.31
CA SER A 146 -7.83 4.20 -20.13
C SER A 146 -7.17 3.73 -18.83
N ALA A 147 -6.92 2.42 -18.71
CA ALA A 147 -6.23 1.86 -17.54
C ALA A 147 -4.75 2.26 -17.50
N GLN A 148 -4.13 2.52 -18.65
CA GLN A 148 -2.74 2.99 -18.73
C GLN A 148 -2.61 4.43 -18.23
N ASP A 149 -3.48 5.34 -18.68
CA ASP A 149 -3.47 6.74 -18.23
C ASP A 149 -3.73 6.84 -16.71
N ASP A 150 -4.73 6.09 -16.24
CA ASP A 150 -5.07 5.97 -14.82
C ASP A 150 -3.90 5.47 -13.97
N PHE A 151 -3.18 4.47 -14.47
CA PHE A 151 -2.00 3.93 -13.80
C PHE A 151 -0.82 4.91 -13.81
N GLN A 152 -0.59 5.63 -14.91
CA GLN A 152 0.46 6.66 -14.97
C GLN A 152 0.19 7.78 -13.96
N ASN A 153 -1.05 8.24 -13.86
CA ASN A 153 -1.44 9.26 -12.87
C ASN A 153 -1.16 8.81 -11.43
N LEU A 154 -1.36 7.52 -11.13
CA LEU A 154 -1.02 6.95 -9.83
C LEU A 154 0.49 6.92 -9.56
N LEU A 155 1.29 6.57 -10.56
CA LEU A 155 2.75 6.58 -10.46
C LEU A 155 3.27 8.00 -10.23
N ASP A 156 2.77 8.98 -10.98
CA ASP A 156 3.16 10.40 -10.84
C ASP A 156 2.78 10.93 -9.44
N ASN A 157 1.60 10.56 -8.95
CA ASN A 157 1.18 10.90 -7.58
C ASN A 157 2.10 10.27 -6.54
N LEU A 158 2.41 8.98 -6.69
CA LEU A 158 3.32 8.28 -5.79
C LEU A 158 4.74 8.90 -5.80
N GLU A 159 5.26 9.28 -6.97
CA GLU A 159 6.55 9.95 -7.12
C GLU A 159 6.56 11.31 -6.41
N SER A 160 5.50 12.09 -6.58
CA SER A 160 5.30 13.36 -5.90
C SER A 160 5.27 13.19 -4.37
N LEU A 161 4.53 12.20 -3.87
CA LEU A 161 4.47 11.87 -2.44
C LEU A 161 5.82 11.39 -1.90
N ASN A 162 6.53 10.53 -2.63
CA ASN A 162 7.88 10.09 -2.28
C ASN A 162 8.86 11.27 -2.26
N THR A 163 8.67 12.25 -3.12
CA THR A 163 9.47 13.48 -3.13
C THR A 163 9.16 14.38 -1.93
N LYS A 164 7.89 14.45 -1.53
CA LYS A 164 7.44 15.23 -0.37
C LYS A 164 7.87 14.59 0.95
N TYR A 165 7.76 13.27 1.07
CA TYR A 165 7.99 12.51 2.30
C TYR A 165 9.21 11.60 2.19
N LYS A 166 10.38 12.18 1.90
CA LYS A 166 11.64 11.45 1.70
C LYS A 166 12.23 10.84 2.96
N SER A 167 11.95 11.44 4.12
CA SER A 167 12.61 11.10 5.40
C SER A 167 12.16 9.73 5.92
N PRO A 168 13.04 8.73 5.99
CA PRO A 168 12.68 7.40 6.46
C PRO A 168 12.14 7.41 7.89
N ASN A 169 11.26 6.45 8.19
CA ASN A 169 10.64 6.27 9.52
C ASN A 169 9.79 7.46 9.99
N THR A 170 9.31 8.31 9.07
CA THR A 170 8.26 9.29 9.33
C THR A 170 6.91 8.76 8.86
N SER A 171 5.81 9.22 9.46
CA SER A 171 4.45 8.79 9.11
C SER A 171 4.14 8.99 7.62
N GLY A 172 4.56 10.11 7.05
CA GLY A 172 4.41 10.36 5.61
C GLY A 172 5.20 9.40 4.73
N TRP A 173 6.44 9.08 5.11
CA TRP A 173 7.26 8.11 4.37
C TRP A 173 6.67 6.70 4.43
N GLU A 174 6.15 6.32 5.60
CA GLU A 174 5.51 5.02 5.80
C GLU A 174 4.21 4.90 4.98
N ILE A 175 3.39 5.95 4.93
CA ILE A 175 2.26 6.04 4.01
C ILE A 175 2.73 5.82 2.56
N CYS A 176 3.82 6.44 2.11
CA CYS A 176 4.32 6.19 0.76
C CYS A 176 4.69 4.71 0.54
N ARG A 177 5.24 4.01 1.54
CA ARG A 177 5.48 2.56 1.45
C ARG A 177 4.15 1.80 1.37
N HIS A 178 3.15 2.17 2.15
CA HIS A 178 1.83 1.53 2.07
C HIS A 178 1.22 1.65 0.66
N LEU A 179 1.29 2.85 0.08
CA LEU A 179 0.78 3.14 -1.26
C LEU A 179 1.59 2.44 -2.36
N GLU A 180 2.90 2.32 -2.20
CA GLU A 180 3.73 1.46 -3.06
C GLU A 180 3.28 0.01 -3.06
N GLY A 181 2.98 -0.55 -1.88
CA GLY A 181 2.52 -1.94 -1.76
C GLY A 181 1.23 -2.21 -2.53
N ILE A 182 0.31 -1.23 -2.52
CA ILE A 182 -0.94 -1.28 -3.28
C ILE A 182 -0.69 -1.38 -4.80
N LEU A 183 0.36 -0.74 -5.32
CA LEU A 183 0.70 -0.82 -6.74
C LEU A 183 1.53 -2.06 -7.06
N ILE A 184 2.60 -2.30 -6.29
CA ILE A 184 3.57 -3.36 -6.57
C ILE A 184 2.95 -4.75 -6.42
N GLY A 185 2.06 -4.96 -5.44
CA GLY A 185 1.41 -6.26 -5.23
C GLY A 185 0.71 -6.80 -6.48
N PRO A 186 -0.27 -6.07 -7.04
CA PRO A 186 -0.94 -6.44 -8.28
C PRO A 186 -0.01 -6.56 -9.49
N ILE A 187 1.02 -5.71 -9.61
CA ILE A 187 2.01 -5.80 -10.70
C ILE A 187 2.76 -7.13 -10.61
N LEU A 188 3.26 -7.49 -9.42
CA LEU A 188 3.99 -8.74 -9.21
C LEU A 188 3.11 -9.96 -9.47
N VAL A 189 1.83 -9.90 -9.10
CA VAL A 189 0.85 -10.96 -9.43
C VAL A 189 0.68 -11.06 -10.94
N ALA A 190 0.46 -9.94 -11.65
CA ALA A 190 0.29 -9.93 -13.10
C ALA A 190 1.53 -10.46 -13.83
N LEU A 191 2.74 -10.07 -13.41
CA LEU A 191 4.00 -10.61 -13.92
C LEU A 191 4.11 -12.12 -13.63
N GLY A 192 3.81 -12.55 -12.40
CA GLY A 192 3.90 -13.95 -12.00
C GLY A 192 2.84 -14.86 -12.62
N MET A 193 1.72 -14.32 -13.10
CA MET A 193 0.71 -15.08 -13.85
C MET A 193 1.02 -15.15 -15.35
N ASN A 194 2.03 -14.42 -15.81
CA ASN A 194 2.40 -14.37 -17.21
C ASN A 194 3.45 -15.44 -17.55
N GLU A 195 3.11 -16.35 -18.47
CA GLU A 195 3.98 -17.46 -18.88
C GLU A 195 5.36 -16.99 -19.38
N TYR A 196 5.43 -15.87 -20.11
CA TYR A 196 6.72 -15.35 -20.58
C TYR A 196 7.63 -14.94 -19.42
N PHE A 197 7.11 -14.18 -18.45
CA PHE A 197 7.95 -13.75 -17.33
C PHE A 197 8.34 -14.92 -16.44
N LEU A 198 7.43 -15.88 -16.22
CA LEU A 198 7.73 -17.12 -15.49
C LEU A 198 8.89 -17.89 -16.15
N GLU A 199 8.79 -18.18 -17.45
CA GLU A 199 9.82 -18.92 -18.17
C GLU A 199 11.19 -18.21 -18.15
N ASN A 200 11.21 -16.88 -18.29
CA ASN A 200 12.49 -16.15 -18.26
C ASN A 200 13.11 -16.12 -16.86
N ILE A 201 12.30 -16.04 -15.80
CA ILE A 201 12.79 -16.10 -14.41
C ILE A 201 13.33 -17.51 -14.11
N GLU A 202 12.62 -18.57 -14.51
CA GLU A 202 13.05 -19.95 -14.30
C GLU A 202 14.34 -20.29 -15.06
N ASP A 203 14.46 -19.79 -16.29
CA ASP A 203 15.63 -20.04 -17.14
C ASP A 203 16.78 -19.03 -16.91
N ASN A 204 16.63 -18.09 -15.97
CA ASN A 204 17.60 -17.05 -15.67
C ASN A 204 17.98 -16.22 -16.94
N ARG A 205 17.00 -15.99 -17.82
CA ARG A 205 17.15 -15.24 -19.08
C ARG A 205 17.01 -13.74 -18.84
N ASP A 206 17.76 -12.94 -19.61
CA ASP A 206 17.65 -11.48 -19.56
C ASP A 206 16.30 -11.02 -20.12
N ILE A 207 15.54 -10.31 -19.27
CA ILE A 207 14.32 -9.61 -19.65
C ILE A 207 14.72 -8.19 -20.08
N ASN A 208 14.52 -7.83 -21.36
CA ASN A 208 14.83 -6.49 -21.88
C ASN A 208 13.80 -6.02 -22.90
N ASP A 209 13.75 -4.71 -23.15
CA ASP A 209 12.73 -4.09 -24.01
C ASP A 209 12.62 -4.74 -25.40
N LYS A 210 13.73 -5.23 -25.97
CA LYS A 210 13.72 -5.89 -27.29
C LYS A 210 13.05 -7.26 -27.24
N THR A 211 13.25 -8.02 -26.17
CA THR A 211 12.63 -9.35 -26.03
C THR A 211 11.17 -9.27 -25.58
N ILE A 212 10.76 -8.18 -24.92
CA ILE A 212 9.37 -7.94 -24.53
C ILE A 212 8.56 -7.41 -25.74
N SER A 213 9.11 -6.50 -26.55
CA SER A 213 8.40 -5.91 -27.71
C SER A 213 8.01 -6.93 -28.80
N ASP A 214 8.76 -8.03 -28.92
CA ASP A 214 8.50 -9.06 -29.94
C ASP A 214 7.43 -10.08 -29.52
N LYS A 215 7.15 -10.20 -28.21
CA LYS A 215 6.23 -11.22 -27.65
C LYS A 215 4.92 -10.65 -27.10
N PHE A 216 4.88 -9.35 -26.80
CA PHE A 216 3.68 -8.66 -26.35
C PHE A 216 3.22 -7.67 -27.42
N PRO A 217 1.91 -7.61 -27.72
CA PRO A 217 1.38 -6.67 -28.70
C PRO A 217 1.42 -5.20 -28.22
#